data_AF-A0A1H8NPD9-F1
#
_entry.id   AF-A0A1H8NPD9-F1
#
_cell.length_a   1.000
_cell.length_b   1.000
_cell.length_c   1.000
_cell.angle_alpha   90.00
_cell.angle_beta   90.00
_cell.angle_gamma   90.00
#
_symmetry.space_group_name_H-M   'P 1'
#
loop_
_entity.id
_entity.type
_entity.pdbx_description
1 polymer ?
#
loop_
_entity_poly.entity_id
_entity_poly.type
_entity_poly.pdbx_seq_one_letter_code
_entity_poly.pdbx_strand_id
1 'polypeptide(L)'
;MRELVIVGRPNSGKTMFALNFADYLGSRTVDITAKSFDGLMTCRHFSIEEAKRELCAMTLHKTRLVQSFVLKIPVGKTTANFMLTDTCGISESIHPDETIRRGMAQTLKILRSAEGILHIVDLTAIREHNVGTEIDREIYSYGMTRRNYVLLANKIDLPVARDSVKRLPMLFPDTPILTISALYLHGFREVKNYVRHTI
;
A
#
# COMPACT_ATOMS: atom_id res chain seq x y z
N MET A 1 -14.70 11.82 -4.58
CA MET A 1 -14.30 10.40 -4.78
C MET A 1 -13.36 10.09 -3.63
N ARG A 2 -13.62 9.05 -2.84
CA ARG A 2 -12.76 8.75 -1.67
C ARG A 2 -11.37 8.31 -2.13
N GLU A 3 -10.32 8.80 -1.47
CA GLU A 3 -8.93 8.40 -1.72
C GLU A 3 -8.43 7.47 -0.61
N LEU A 4 -8.00 6.27 -1.00
CA LEU A 4 -7.28 5.33 -0.16
C LEU A 4 -5.80 5.34 -0.53
N VAL A 5 -4.94 5.51 0.46
CA VAL A 5 -3.50 5.62 0.26
C VAL A 5 -2.82 4.37 0.78
N ILE A 6 -1.97 3.77 -0.04
CA ILE A 6 -1.14 2.64 0.33
C ILE A 6 0.20 3.17 0.82
N VAL A 7 0.58 2.86 2.05
CA VAL A 7 1.84 3.31 2.67
C VAL A 7 2.59 2.14 3.28
N GLY A 8 3.90 2.31 3.49
CA GLY A 8 4.77 1.29 4.08
C GLY A 8 6.18 1.37 3.53
N ARG A 9 7.08 0.57 4.09
CA ARG A 9 8.50 0.52 3.70
C ARG A 9 8.72 0.25 2.21
N PRO A 10 9.89 0.64 1.66
CA PRO A 10 10.36 0.12 0.39
C PRO A 10 10.27 -1.41 0.35
N ASN A 11 9.87 -1.97 -0.78
CA ASN A 11 9.74 -3.42 -1.01
C ASN A 11 8.76 -4.18 -0.09
N SER A 12 7.89 -3.48 0.66
CA SER A 12 6.83 -4.14 1.45
C SER A 12 5.72 -4.77 0.59
N GLY A 13 5.69 -4.47 -0.71
CA GLY A 13 4.75 -5.04 -1.68
C GLY A 13 3.60 -4.12 -2.09
N LYS A 14 3.73 -2.80 -1.88
CA LYS A 14 2.69 -1.80 -2.17
C LYS A 14 2.19 -1.79 -3.62
N THR A 15 3.11 -1.60 -4.56
CA THR A 15 2.78 -1.56 -6.01
C THR A 15 2.19 -2.89 -6.49
N MET A 16 2.76 -4.02 -6.05
CA MET A 16 2.22 -5.35 -6.38
C MET A 16 0.79 -5.52 -5.85
N PHE A 17 0.55 -5.12 -4.60
CA PHE A 17 -0.77 -5.14 -4.00
C PHE A 17 -1.74 -4.25 -4.79
N ALA A 18 -1.37 -3.01 -5.13
CA ALA A 18 -2.23 -2.08 -5.86
C ALA A 18 -2.71 -2.67 -7.19
N LEU A 19 -1.76 -3.21 -7.99
CA LEU A 19 -2.04 -3.79 -9.30
C LEU A 19 -2.88 -5.07 -9.19
N ASN A 20 -2.50 -5.99 -8.30
CA ASN A 20 -3.28 -7.22 -8.11
C ASN A 20 -4.64 -6.95 -7.49
N PHE A 21 -4.79 -5.88 -6.70
CA PHE A 21 -6.08 -5.53 -6.13
C PHE A 21 -7.01 -4.95 -7.19
N ALA A 22 -6.47 -4.16 -8.13
CA ALA A 22 -7.20 -3.74 -9.32
C ALA A 22 -7.67 -4.95 -10.15
N ASP A 23 -6.79 -5.91 -10.39
CA ASP A 23 -7.11 -7.16 -11.11
C ASP A 23 -8.18 -7.99 -10.37
N TYR A 24 -8.03 -8.14 -9.06
CA TYR A 24 -9.00 -8.82 -8.19
C TYR A 24 -10.39 -8.18 -8.20
N LEU A 25 -10.46 -6.85 -8.39
CA LEU A 25 -11.72 -6.13 -8.56
C LEU A 25 -12.32 -6.27 -9.96
N GLY A 26 -11.60 -6.89 -10.90
CA GLY A 26 -12.04 -7.18 -12.27
C GLY A 26 -11.44 -6.28 -13.34
N SER A 27 -10.50 -5.40 -13.00
CA SER A 27 -9.82 -4.53 -13.97
C SER A 27 -8.70 -5.27 -14.69
N ARG A 28 -8.82 -5.45 -16.01
CA ARG A 28 -7.73 -6.03 -16.85
C ARG A 28 -6.68 -5.00 -17.27
N THR A 29 -7.07 -3.74 -17.26
CA THR A 29 -6.23 -2.58 -17.58
C THR A 29 -6.41 -1.52 -16.50
N VAL A 30 -5.40 -0.68 -16.35
CA VAL A 30 -5.39 0.43 -15.40
C VAL A 30 -4.84 1.68 -16.07
N ASP A 31 -5.52 2.80 -15.81
CA ASP A 31 -5.00 4.13 -16.09
C ASP A 31 -4.24 4.62 -14.86
N ILE A 32 -2.92 4.73 -15.00
CA ILE A 32 -2.02 5.11 -13.93
C ILE A 32 -1.71 6.59 -14.11
N THR A 33 -2.18 7.40 -13.16
CA THR A 33 -1.84 8.81 -13.10
C THR A 33 -0.65 8.99 -12.16
N ALA A 34 0.49 9.44 -12.70
CA ALA A 34 1.67 9.78 -11.91
C ALA A 34 1.77 11.29 -11.77
N LYS A 35 2.06 11.76 -10.55
CA LYS A 35 2.27 13.17 -10.24
C LYS A 35 3.75 13.45 -10.03
N SER A 36 4.34 14.25 -10.90
CA SER A 36 5.73 14.72 -10.73
C SER A 36 5.81 15.85 -9.69
N PHE A 37 7.04 16.18 -9.32
CA PHE A 37 7.31 17.16 -8.25
C PHE A 37 6.96 18.60 -8.63
N ASP A 38 7.02 18.93 -9.91
CA ASP A 38 6.61 20.21 -10.50
C ASP A 38 5.09 20.33 -10.70
N GLY A 39 4.33 19.27 -10.38
CA GLY A 39 2.89 19.23 -10.50
C GLY A 39 2.38 18.79 -11.87
N LEU A 40 3.27 18.43 -12.82
CA LEU A 40 2.83 17.78 -14.05
C LEU A 40 2.18 16.43 -13.72
N MET A 41 1.13 16.13 -14.46
CA MET A 41 0.38 14.89 -14.34
C MET A 41 0.57 14.13 -15.65
N THR A 42 1.09 12.91 -15.56
CA THR A 42 1.15 12.00 -16.69
C THR A 42 0.17 10.86 -16.46
N CYS A 43 -0.60 10.52 -17.49
CA CYS A 43 -1.49 9.37 -17.47
C CYS A 43 -0.95 8.34 -18.45
N ARG A 44 -0.78 7.10 -17.99
CA ARG A 44 -0.35 5.98 -18.83
C ARG A 44 -1.34 4.84 -18.69
N HIS A 45 -1.75 4.32 -19.83
CA HIS A 45 -2.61 3.15 -19.92
C HIS A 45 -1.76 1.88 -19.94
N PHE A 46 -2.10 0.90 -19.11
CA PHE A 46 -1.41 -0.38 -19.05
C PHE A 46 -2.38 -1.55 -18.92
N SER A 47 -2.03 -2.70 -19.49
CA SER A 47 -2.52 -3.96 -18.93
C SER A 47 -1.90 -4.22 -17.55
N ILE A 48 -2.58 -4.99 -16.71
CA ILE A 48 -2.04 -5.37 -15.38
C ILE A 48 -0.66 -6.03 -15.50
N GLU A 49 -0.48 -6.92 -16.47
CA GLU A 49 0.78 -7.65 -16.68
C GLU A 49 1.92 -6.75 -17.15
N GLU A 50 1.64 -5.77 -18.01
CA GLU A 50 2.63 -4.75 -18.40
C GLU A 50 3.00 -3.86 -17.22
N ALA A 51 2.00 -3.39 -16.46
CA ALA A 51 2.23 -2.57 -15.28
C ALA A 51 3.10 -3.30 -14.24
N LYS A 52 2.87 -4.60 -14.00
CA LYS A 52 3.71 -5.42 -13.12
C LYS A 52 5.16 -5.45 -13.58
N ARG A 53 5.40 -5.72 -14.87
CA ARG A 53 6.75 -5.76 -15.45
C ARG A 53 7.48 -4.43 -15.36
N GLU A 54 6.77 -3.31 -15.55
CA GLU A 54 7.39 -1.99 -15.58
C GLU A 54 7.61 -1.39 -14.18
N LEU A 55 6.65 -1.59 -13.28
CA LEU A 55 6.56 -0.86 -12.01
C LEU A 55 7.02 -1.68 -10.80
N CYS A 56 7.02 -3.01 -10.89
CA CYS A 56 7.51 -3.87 -9.81
C CYS A 56 8.97 -4.29 -10.07
N ALA A 57 9.84 -4.11 -9.08
CA ALA A 57 11.20 -4.60 -9.11
C ALA A 57 11.69 -4.95 -7.70
N MET A 58 12.75 -5.76 -7.62
CA MET A 58 13.44 -6.05 -6.36
C MET A 58 14.31 -4.88 -5.88
N THR A 59 14.60 -3.92 -6.75
CA THR A 59 15.38 -2.73 -6.40
C THR A 59 14.60 -1.82 -5.45
N LEU A 60 15.26 -1.37 -4.39
CA LEU A 60 14.66 -0.44 -3.42
C LEU A 60 14.22 0.85 -4.12
N HIS A 61 13.07 1.38 -3.69
CA HIS A 61 12.48 2.62 -4.19
C HIS A 61 12.29 2.67 -5.72
N LYS A 62 11.89 1.55 -6.34
CA LYS A 62 11.48 1.53 -7.76
C LYS A 62 10.33 2.51 -8.03
N THR A 63 9.33 2.54 -7.15
CA THR A 63 8.25 3.53 -7.17
C THR A 63 8.74 4.85 -6.58
N ARG A 64 9.23 5.74 -7.46
CA ARG A 64 9.79 7.05 -7.09
C ARG A 64 8.76 8.18 -7.08
N LEU A 65 7.68 7.99 -7.83
CA LEU A 65 6.57 8.93 -7.94
C LEU A 65 5.32 8.31 -7.34
N VAL A 66 4.44 9.15 -6.82
CA VAL A 66 3.12 8.73 -6.40
C VAL A 66 2.28 8.39 -7.63
N GLN A 67 1.58 7.26 -7.56
CA GLN A 67 0.77 6.71 -8.65
C GLN A 67 -0.65 6.48 -8.14
N SER A 68 -1.63 6.99 -8.87
CA SER A 68 -3.04 6.84 -8.53
C SER A 68 -3.81 6.09 -9.61
N PHE A 69 -4.73 5.23 -9.16
CA PHE A 69 -5.61 4.41 -9.98
C PHE A 69 -7.05 4.72 -9.58
N VAL A 70 -7.94 4.89 -10.56
CA VAL A 70 -9.39 4.94 -10.29
C VAL A 70 -9.95 3.53 -10.43
N LEU A 71 -10.43 2.97 -9.31
CA LEU A 71 -10.97 1.62 -9.25
C LEU A 71 -12.46 1.63 -8.98
N LYS A 72 -13.12 0.55 -9.41
CA LYS A 72 -14.55 0.32 -9.23
C LYS A 72 -14.77 -0.84 -8.29
N ILE A 73 -15.74 -0.71 -7.39
CA ILE A 73 -16.05 -1.77 -6.43
C ILE A 73 -17.57 -1.83 -6.18
N PRO A 74 -18.16 -3.04 -6.18
CA PRO A 74 -19.58 -3.19 -5.87
C PRO A 74 -19.88 -2.87 -4.41
N VAL A 75 -20.89 -2.03 -4.17
CA VAL A 75 -21.41 -1.67 -2.84
C VAL A 75 -22.92 -1.92 -2.84
N GLY A 76 -23.32 -3.12 -2.39
CA GLY A 76 -24.73 -3.52 -2.42
C GLY A 76 -25.21 -3.72 -3.86
N LYS A 77 -26.19 -2.93 -4.30
CA LYS A 77 -26.74 -2.96 -5.66
C LYS A 77 -26.07 -1.96 -6.62
N THR A 78 -25.16 -1.12 -6.13
CA THR A 78 -24.51 -0.07 -6.92
C THR A 78 -23.00 -0.32 -7.02
N THR A 79 -22.34 0.42 -7.90
CA THR A 79 -20.87 0.43 -8.02
C THR A 79 -20.36 1.79 -7.57
N ALA A 80 -19.39 1.79 -6.66
CA ALA A 80 -18.68 2.99 -6.23
C ALA A 80 -17.33 3.10 -6.93
N ASN A 81 -16.94 4.31 -7.31
CA ASN A 81 -15.59 4.61 -7.77
C ASN A 81 -14.79 5.18 -6.60
N PHE A 82 -13.54 4.75 -6.45
CA PHE A 82 -12.61 5.29 -5.48
C PHE A 82 -11.21 5.39 -6.09
N MET A 83 -10.38 6.25 -5.52
CA MET A 83 -9.00 6.40 -5.91
C MET A 83 -8.12 5.58 -4.97
N LEU A 84 -7.29 4.70 -5.55
CA LEU A 84 -6.24 3.99 -4.83
C LEU A 84 -4.91 4.66 -5.19
N THR A 85 -4.15 5.09 -4.20
CA THR A 85 -2.87 5.79 -4.42
C THR A 85 -1.73 4.95 -3.86
N ASP A 86 -0.88 4.42 -4.75
CA ASP A 86 0.38 3.77 -4.42
C ASP A 86 1.50 4.80 -4.28
N THR A 87 2.26 4.70 -3.19
CA THR A 87 3.21 5.74 -2.80
C THR A 87 4.66 5.25 -2.84
N CYS A 88 5.59 6.20 -2.79
CA CYS A 88 6.98 5.89 -2.51
C CYS A 88 7.10 5.22 -1.14
N GLY A 89 8.07 4.31 -0.99
CA GLY A 89 8.38 3.73 0.31
C GLY A 89 9.03 4.73 1.24
N ILE A 90 8.60 4.76 2.50
CA ILE A 90 9.20 5.59 3.55
C ILE A 90 10.23 4.75 4.33
N SER A 91 11.39 5.33 4.59
CA SER A 91 12.48 4.79 5.41
C SER A 91 12.83 5.75 6.54
N GLU A 92 13.53 5.24 7.55
CA GLU A 92 14.00 6.01 8.71
C GLU A 92 15.05 7.08 8.34
N SER A 93 15.87 6.80 7.33
CA SER A 93 16.99 7.67 6.94
C SER A 93 16.63 8.63 5.80
N ILE A 94 17.32 9.78 5.80
CA ILE A 94 17.31 10.72 4.68
C ILE A 94 18.07 10.09 3.51
N HIS A 95 17.35 9.70 2.47
CA HIS A 95 17.94 9.05 1.31
C HIS A 95 18.89 10.01 0.54
N PRO A 96 20.06 9.57 0.04
CA PRO A 96 21.00 10.43 -0.69
C PRO A 96 20.47 10.91 -2.05
N ASP A 97 19.67 10.09 -2.74
CA ASP A 97 18.97 10.47 -3.98
C ASP A 97 17.82 11.46 -3.69
N GLU A 98 17.89 12.66 -4.29
CA GLU A 98 16.89 13.71 -4.15
C GLU A 98 15.50 13.28 -4.61
N THR A 99 15.41 12.51 -5.70
CA THR A 99 14.15 12.01 -6.26
C THR A 99 13.40 11.18 -5.23
N ILE A 100 14.13 10.32 -4.51
CA ILE A 100 13.57 9.45 -3.48
C ILE A 100 13.13 10.29 -2.28
N ARG A 101 13.94 11.27 -1.83
CA ARG A 101 13.55 12.19 -0.75
C ARG A 101 12.26 12.95 -1.07
N ARG A 102 12.17 13.50 -2.29
CA ARG A 102 10.96 14.20 -2.73
C ARG A 102 9.76 13.25 -2.79
N GLY A 103 9.95 12.01 -3.25
CA GLY A 103 8.90 10.98 -3.25
C GLY A 103 8.41 10.62 -1.84
N MET A 104 9.32 10.52 -0.86
CA MET A 104 8.98 10.32 0.55
C MET A 104 8.19 11.52 1.10
N ALA A 105 8.62 12.75 0.82
CA ALA A 105 7.92 13.96 1.24
C ALA A 105 6.50 14.07 0.63
N GLN A 106 6.35 13.71 -0.65
CA GLN A 106 5.04 13.64 -1.30
C GLN A 106 4.14 12.58 -0.65
N THR A 107 4.70 11.42 -0.30
CA THR A 107 3.97 10.36 0.41
C THR A 107 3.41 10.87 1.73
N LEU A 108 4.25 11.53 2.54
CA LEU A 108 3.83 12.14 3.80
C LEU A 108 2.76 13.22 3.61
N LYS A 109 2.88 14.03 2.56
CA LYS A 109 1.87 15.06 2.22
C LYS A 109 0.51 14.42 1.91
N ILE A 110 0.49 13.34 1.13
CA ILE A 110 -0.74 12.65 0.73
C ILE A 110 -1.36 11.90 1.90
N LEU A 111 -0.52 11.27 2.74
CA LEU A 111 -0.97 10.62 3.98
C LEU A 111 -1.75 11.58 4.91
N ARG A 112 -1.44 12.88 4.86
CA ARG A 112 -2.16 13.93 5.61
C ARG A 112 -3.54 14.29 5.06
N SER A 113 -3.81 14.07 3.78
CA SER A 113 -5.12 14.33 3.17
C SER A 113 -5.94 13.07 2.88
N ALA A 114 -5.34 11.89 3.04
CA ALA A 114 -5.98 10.60 2.79
C ALA A 114 -7.28 10.40 3.59
N GLU A 115 -8.31 9.88 2.92
CA GLU A 115 -9.57 9.49 3.58
C GLU A 115 -9.48 8.10 4.21
N GLY A 116 -8.58 7.25 3.72
CA GLY A 116 -8.21 5.99 4.35
C GLY A 116 -6.78 5.57 4.05
N ILE A 117 -6.20 4.79 4.96
CA ILE A 117 -4.79 4.37 4.94
C ILE A 117 -4.72 2.85 4.95
N LEU A 118 -4.11 2.28 3.92
CA LEU A 118 -3.75 0.86 3.81
C LEU A 118 -2.26 0.73 4.10
N HIS A 119 -1.89 0.41 5.34
CA HIS A 119 -0.50 0.30 5.74
C HIS A 119 0.02 -1.12 5.50
N ILE A 120 0.91 -1.29 4.53
CA ILE A 120 1.48 -2.60 4.17
C ILE A 120 2.80 -2.84 4.91
N VAL A 121 2.80 -3.88 5.73
CA VAL A 121 3.95 -4.36 6.51
C VAL A 121 4.45 -5.68 5.95
N ASP A 122 5.75 -5.77 5.71
CA ASP A 122 6.42 -7.00 5.29
C ASP A 122 6.70 -7.92 6.48
N LEU A 123 6.03 -9.07 6.54
CA LEU A 123 6.20 -10.01 7.64
C LEU A 123 7.58 -10.68 7.69
N THR A 124 8.32 -10.68 6.59
CA THR A 124 9.70 -11.21 6.57
C THR A 124 10.72 -10.28 7.22
N ALA A 125 10.36 -9.00 7.39
CA ALA A 125 11.19 -8.01 8.05
C ALA A 125 11.03 -8.04 9.58
N ILE A 126 9.95 -8.64 10.10
CA ILE A 126 9.71 -8.81 11.53
C ILE A 126 10.57 -9.98 12.02
N ARG A 127 11.56 -9.71 12.88
CA ARG A 127 12.46 -10.73 13.46
C ARG A 127 12.36 -10.75 14.97
N GLU A 128 12.82 -11.83 15.60
CA GLU A 128 12.66 -12.05 17.06
C GLU A 128 13.27 -10.95 17.93
N HIS A 129 14.28 -10.26 17.42
CA HIS A 129 15.01 -9.20 18.14
C HIS A 129 14.72 -7.80 17.58
N ASN A 130 13.91 -7.69 16.51
CA ASN A 130 13.53 -6.42 15.88
C ASN A 130 12.01 -6.31 15.87
N VAL A 131 11.52 -5.54 16.83
CA VAL A 131 10.12 -5.40 17.19
C VAL A 131 9.42 -4.45 16.21
N GLY A 132 9.21 -4.88 14.97
CA GLY A 132 8.79 -3.97 13.90
C GLY A 132 9.87 -2.91 13.61
N THR A 133 9.93 -2.41 12.39
CA THR A 133 10.87 -1.31 12.14
C THR A 133 10.30 -0.01 12.72
N GLU A 134 11.16 0.94 13.11
CA GLU A 134 10.72 2.21 13.72
C GLU A 134 9.70 2.92 12.82
N ILE A 135 9.91 2.90 11.49
CA ILE A 135 9.00 3.56 10.56
C ILE A 135 7.61 2.91 10.49
N ASP A 136 7.51 1.57 10.58
CA ASP A 136 6.20 0.91 10.57
C ASP A 136 5.41 1.29 11.84
N ARG A 137 6.10 1.43 12.98
CA ARG A 137 5.49 1.90 14.23
C ARG A 137 5.05 3.36 14.15
N GLU A 138 5.84 4.22 13.51
CA GLU A 138 5.47 5.62 13.30
C GLU A 138 4.26 5.75 12.39
N ILE A 139 4.22 5.01 11.27
CA ILE A 139 3.06 4.97 10.37
C ILE A 139 1.83 4.45 11.11
N TYR A 140 1.97 3.40 11.91
CA TYR A 140 0.90 2.88 12.76
C TYR A 140 0.42 3.92 13.77
N SER A 141 1.33 4.56 14.50
CA SER A 141 1.00 5.56 15.52
C SER A 141 0.24 6.73 14.90
N TYR A 142 0.68 7.18 13.72
CA TYR A 142 -0.03 8.18 12.94
C TYR A 142 -1.40 7.67 12.47
N GLY A 143 -1.44 6.47 11.90
CA GLY A 143 -2.65 5.83 11.36
C GLY A 143 -3.75 5.67 12.39
N MET A 144 -3.42 5.32 13.63
CA MET A 144 -4.35 5.21 14.75
C MET A 144 -5.06 6.52 15.11
N THR A 145 -4.47 7.67 14.78
CA THR A 145 -5.15 8.98 14.92
C THR A 145 -6.18 9.26 13.83
N ARG A 146 -6.28 8.37 12.82
CA ARG A 146 -7.18 8.49 11.67
C ARG A 146 -8.31 7.48 11.78
N ARG A 147 -9.49 7.83 11.24
CA ARG A 147 -10.69 7.00 11.33
C ARG A 147 -10.62 5.70 10.53
N ASN A 148 -9.92 5.71 9.39
CA ASN A 148 -9.96 4.64 8.39
C ASN A 148 -8.57 4.06 8.14
N TYR A 149 -7.99 3.43 9.16
CA TYR A 149 -6.67 2.82 9.08
C TYR A 149 -6.76 1.30 9.21
N VAL A 150 -6.07 0.59 8.32
CA VAL A 150 -5.91 -0.86 8.39
C VAL A 150 -4.48 -1.25 8.10
N LEU A 151 -3.99 -2.24 8.85
CA LEU A 151 -2.69 -2.85 8.62
C LEU A 151 -2.86 -4.09 7.75
N LEU A 152 -2.14 -4.10 6.63
CA LEU A 152 -2.07 -5.22 5.70
C LEU A 152 -0.74 -5.95 5.92
N ALA A 153 -0.81 -7.07 6.62
CA ALA A 153 0.31 -7.93 6.95
C ALA A 153 0.65 -8.82 5.76
N ASN A 154 1.65 -8.41 4.96
CA ASN A 154 1.94 -8.97 3.65
C ASN A 154 3.02 -10.05 3.66
N LYS A 155 3.06 -10.83 2.58
CA LYS A 155 4.00 -11.93 2.30
C LYS A 155 3.79 -13.16 3.20
N ILE A 156 2.54 -13.44 3.55
CA ILE A 156 2.16 -14.61 4.37
C ILE A 156 2.50 -15.95 3.69
N ASP A 157 2.72 -15.93 2.37
CA ASP A 157 3.14 -17.08 1.58
C ASP A 157 4.56 -17.56 1.91
N LEU A 158 5.38 -16.72 2.55
CA LEU A 158 6.75 -17.08 2.92
C LEU A 158 6.77 -17.79 4.29
N PRO A 159 7.49 -18.92 4.45
CA PRO A 159 7.52 -19.67 5.70
C PRO A 159 7.92 -18.84 6.93
N VAL A 160 8.88 -17.92 6.76
CA VAL A 160 9.34 -16.98 7.80
C VAL A 160 8.21 -16.12 8.36
N ALA A 161 7.15 -15.86 7.60
CA ALA A 161 6.05 -15.01 8.03
C ALA A 161 5.17 -15.67 9.12
N ARG A 162 5.15 -17.01 9.23
CA ARG A 162 4.24 -17.74 10.14
C ARG A 162 4.42 -17.35 11.61
N ASP A 163 5.67 -17.18 12.03
CA ASP A 163 5.97 -16.77 13.41
C ASP A 163 5.74 -15.28 13.63
N SER A 164 5.99 -14.46 12.60
CA SER A 164 5.71 -13.02 12.62
C SER A 164 4.23 -12.71 12.81
N VAL A 165 3.32 -13.48 12.20
CA VAL A 165 1.86 -13.28 12.33
C VAL A 165 1.42 -13.31 13.79
N LYS A 166 1.93 -14.24 14.59
CA LYS A 166 1.56 -14.39 16.01
C LYS A 166 1.94 -13.18 16.86
N ARG A 167 2.93 -12.39 16.42
CA ARG A 167 3.43 -11.21 17.13
C ARG A 167 2.67 -9.94 16.76
N LEU A 168 1.96 -9.93 15.63
CA LEU A 168 1.29 -8.73 15.12
C LEU A 168 0.34 -8.06 16.14
N PRO A 169 -0.51 -8.78 16.90
CA PRO A 169 -1.39 -8.15 17.88
C PRO A 169 -0.63 -7.46 19.03
N MET A 170 0.57 -7.94 19.36
CA MET A 170 1.44 -7.31 20.36
C MET A 170 2.17 -6.09 19.80
N LEU A 171 2.56 -6.14 18.52
CA LEU A 171 3.28 -5.06 17.84
C LEU A 171 2.37 -3.88 17.45
N PHE A 172 1.14 -4.19 17.08
CA PHE A 172 0.15 -3.26 16.55
C PHE A 172 -1.21 -3.52 17.22
N PRO A 173 -1.34 -3.20 18.53
CA PRO A 173 -2.58 -3.41 19.27
C PRO A 173 -3.73 -2.55 18.70
N ASP A 174 -4.98 -2.92 18.99
CA ASP A 174 -6.18 -2.12 18.70
C ASP A 174 -6.39 -1.69 17.23
N THR A 175 -5.68 -2.33 16.29
CA THR A 175 -5.79 -2.08 14.85
C THR A 175 -6.41 -3.27 14.14
N PRO A 176 -7.26 -3.06 13.13
CA PRO A 176 -7.65 -4.13 12.22
C PRO A 176 -6.44 -4.60 11.40
N ILE A 177 -6.10 -5.87 11.52
CA ILE A 177 -4.98 -6.51 10.80
C ILE A 177 -5.53 -7.50 9.80
N LEU A 178 -5.21 -7.31 8.52
CA LEU A 178 -5.56 -8.22 7.44
C LEU A 178 -4.29 -8.89 6.91
N THR A 179 -4.19 -10.20 7.06
CA THR A 179 -3.08 -11.00 6.55
C THR A 179 -3.28 -11.26 5.05
N ILE A 180 -2.30 -10.89 4.23
CA ILE A 180 -2.40 -11.00 2.77
C ILE A 180 -1.14 -11.61 2.14
N SER A 181 -1.33 -12.21 0.97
CA SER A 181 -0.24 -12.36 0.00
C SER A 181 -0.58 -11.48 -1.18
N ALA A 182 0.13 -10.36 -1.32
CA ALA A 182 -0.02 -9.48 -2.47
C ALA A 182 0.32 -10.20 -3.78
N LEU A 183 1.20 -11.21 -3.75
CA LEU A 183 1.62 -11.97 -4.92
C LEU A 183 0.56 -13.00 -5.36
N TYR A 184 -0.03 -13.72 -4.40
CA TYR A 184 -0.98 -14.82 -4.67
C TYR A 184 -2.45 -14.46 -4.40
N LEU A 185 -2.74 -13.17 -4.16
CA LEU A 185 -4.08 -12.62 -3.93
C LEU A 185 -4.79 -13.18 -2.68
N HIS A 186 -4.06 -13.85 -1.78
CA HIS A 186 -4.62 -14.33 -0.53
C HIS A 186 -5.00 -13.16 0.38
N GLY A 187 -6.15 -13.26 1.07
CA GLY A 187 -6.67 -12.22 1.96
C GLY A 187 -7.37 -11.04 1.26
N PHE A 188 -7.44 -11.03 -0.07
CA PHE A 188 -7.98 -9.88 -0.83
C PHE A 188 -9.50 -9.74 -0.68
N ARG A 189 -10.21 -10.81 -0.34
CA ARG A 189 -11.65 -10.75 -0.07
C ARG A 189 -11.92 -9.91 1.18
N GLU A 190 -11.12 -10.09 2.21
CA GLU A 190 -11.20 -9.37 3.48
C GLU A 190 -10.81 -7.90 3.26
N VAL A 191 -9.78 -7.64 2.45
CA VAL A 191 -9.40 -6.27 2.02
C VAL A 191 -10.54 -5.62 1.24
N LYS A 192 -11.13 -6.31 0.27
CA LYS A 192 -12.28 -5.81 -0.51
C LYS A 192 -13.44 -5.46 0.41
N ASN A 193 -13.75 -6.30 1.39
CA ASN A 193 -14.81 -6.02 2.36
C ASN A 193 -14.47 -4.79 3.21
N TYR A 194 -13.24 -4.64 3.70
CA TYR A 194 -12.82 -3.45 4.44
C TYR A 194 -12.96 -2.18 3.59
N VAL A 195 -12.43 -2.19 2.36
CA VAL A 195 -12.53 -1.08 1.41
C VAL A 195 -13.99 -0.70 1.16
N ARG A 196 -14.89 -1.68 0.97
CA ARG A 196 -16.33 -1.43 0.77
C ARG A 196 -17.00 -0.67 1.92
N HIS A 197 -16.60 -0.90 3.16
CA HIS A 197 -17.15 -0.18 4.32
C HIS A 197 -16.49 1.20 4.49
N THR A 198 -15.29 1.37 3.93
CA THR A 198 -14.49 2.60 4.04
C THR A 198 -14.83 3.62 2.96
N ILE A 199 -15.44 3.21 1.85
CA ILE A 199 -15.85 4.06 0.71
C ILE A 199 -17.29 4.54 0.77
#